data_AF-A0A6H9Y156-F1
#
_entry.id   AF-A0A6H9Y156-F1
#
_cell.length_a   1.000
_cell.length_b   1.000
_cell.length_c   1.000
_cell.angle_alpha   90.00
_cell.angle_beta   90.00
_cell.angle_gamma   90.00
#
_symmetry.space_group_name_H-M   'P 1'
#
loop_
_entity.id
_entity.type
_entity.pdbx_description
1 polymer ?
#
loop_
_entity_poly.entity_id
_entity_poly.type
_entity_poly.pdbx_seq_one_letter_code
_entity_poly.pdbx_strand_id
1 'polypeptide(L)'
;MRLRLIASFAVSIGLMSPVAYGAQEVQLAYNDSSPSSAFAFTESTDNLWDRLRDGLKLAEFESPLTQVHVDWYAKRPDYVARMLDRSRRYLYHIVEAVEERGMPMEIALLPMIESAFNPQAYSRSHAAGIWQFIPSTGQNFGLKQNPWYDGRRDVAAATRAALDYLQKLYRDFGSWELALAAYNCGEGCVSRAIQKNAAQGKPTDYQSLALPPETRHYVPKLMAMRQLVLHPESFGVELNQIPNEPYFTQVSINTGAMDVRSAARLAGLSVDEFLALNPAFPRKLIKAGSSVSVLVPVDHAEAFQSNLDKGEWDRWEPVSARKGMTVAEIAEQFGTTPERIAEHNQLHLRNGRLIKDQVILAPLGNAESSDLAAATWQEAEAESRQPSGTPAEYYVVRRGGTVEQLARKLGIKASDIRLWNKLKSSRLHAGQRLVVKPATSEAASARLASGADKTAKAATRYTVRRGDTLYSIANRFNVSVSQLKSWNKLQSNHVQAGRQLTIKRS
;
A
#
# COMPACT_ATOMS: atom_id res chain seq x y z
N MET A 1 56.73 -60.97 4.49
CA MET A 1 57.92 -60.82 3.62
C MET A 1 57.42 -60.67 2.18
N ARG A 2 57.64 -59.49 1.55
CA ARG A 2 57.71 -59.15 0.09
C ARG A 2 56.62 -59.71 -0.87
N LEU A 3 56.14 -59.07 -1.93
CA LEU A 3 56.20 -57.75 -2.56
C LEU A 3 55.05 -57.71 -3.62
N ARG A 4 54.73 -56.52 -4.10
CA ARG A 4 53.71 -56.12 -5.10
C ARG A 4 53.93 -56.67 -6.54
N LEU A 5 52.88 -56.72 -7.39
CA LEU A 5 52.68 -55.88 -8.61
C LEU A 5 51.53 -56.37 -9.58
N ILE A 6 50.63 -55.44 -9.94
CA ILE A 6 50.10 -55.03 -11.28
C ILE A 6 49.20 -55.95 -12.17
N ALA A 7 47.96 -55.45 -12.41
CA ALA A 7 47.15 -55.19 -13.65
C ALA A 7 47.26 -56.12 -14.90
N SER A 8 46.27 -56.32 -15.80
CA SER A 8 45.00 -55.66 -16.17
C SER A 8 44.28 -56.41 -17.33
N PHE A 9 42.97 -56.13 -17.56
CA PHE A 9 42.12 -56.37 -18.79
C PHE A 9 41.69 -57.83 -19.15
N ALA A 10 40.48 -58.17 -19.65
CA ALA A 10 39.42 -57.43 -20.37
C ALA A 10 38.01 -58.10 -20.31
N VAL A 11 36.97 -57.23 -20.34
CA VAL A 11 35.68 -57.21 -21.10
C VAL A 11 34.77 -58.46 -21.19
N SER A 12 33.50 -58.29 -20.77
CA SER A 12 32.33 -58.80 -21.51
C SER A 12 31.04 -57.99 -21.20
N ILE A 13 30.17 -57.98 -22.21
CA ILE A 13 29.07 -57.06 -22.53
C ILE A 13 27.76 -57.43 -21.79
N GLY A 14 26.93 -56.44 -21.45
CA GLY A 14 25.55 -56.66 -21.02
C GLY A 14 24.66 -55.42 -21.26
N LEU A 15 23.74 -55.53 -22.22
CA LEU A 15 22.76 -54.52 -22.63
C LEU A 15 21.58 -54.38 -21.65
N MET A 16 20.96 -53.19 -21.66
CA MET A 16 19.92 -52.70 -20.76
C MET A 16 18.57 -53.43 -20.84
N SER A 17 17.81 -53.35 -19.74
CA SER A 17 16.34 -53.38 -19.73
C SER A 17 15.80 -52.21 -18.87
N PRO A 18 14.64 -51.62 -19.20
CA PRO A 18 14.16 -50.38 -18.60
C PRO A 18 13.45 -50.62 -17.27
N VAL A 19 13.78 -49.85 -16.24
CA VAL A 19 13.05 -49.85 -14.96
C VAL A 19 11.90 -48.86 -15.05
N ALA A 20 10.68 -49.37 -14.94
CA ALA A 20 9.46 -48.60 -14.76
C ALA A 20 9.45 -47.96 -13.35
N TYR A 21 9.30 -46.64 -13.29
CA TYR A 21 9.01 -45.95 -12.03
C TYR A 21 7.49 -46.02 -11.78
N GLY A 22 7.10 -46.89 -10.84
CA GLY A 22 5.73 -46.92 -10.31
C GLY A 22 5.43 -45.67 -9.50
N ALA A 23 4.23 -45.12 -9.68
CA ALA A 23 3.70 -44.05 -8.86
C ALA A 23 3.43 -44.59 -7.46
N GLN A 24 4.20 -44.13 -6.47
CA GLN A 24 3.91 -44.38 -5.06
C GLN A 24 3.07 -43.21 -4.54
N GLU A 25 1.82 -43.51 -4.20
CA GLU A 25 0.96 -42.62 -3.42
C GLU A 25 1.62 -42.33 -2.07
N VAL A 26 1.97 -41.08 -1.83
CA VAL A 26 2.39 -40.63 -0.51
C VAL A 26 1.11 -40.42 0.32
N GLN A 27 0.74 -41.43 1.09
CA GLN A 27 -0.20 -41.27 2.20
C GLN A 27 0.45 -40.42 3.28
N LEU A 28 -0.06 -39.20 3.49
CA LEU A 28 0.27 -38.39 4.65
C LEU A 28 -0.45 -38.97 5.87
N ALA A 29 0.23 -39.84 6.61
CA ALA A 29 -0.18 -40.23 7.95
C ALA A 29 0.03 -39.03 8.89
N TYR A 30 -1.07 -38.46 9.38
CA TYR A 30 -1.05 -37.46 10.44
C TYR A 30 -0.70 -38.18 11.75
N ASN A 31 0.53 -38.01 12.23
CA ASN A 31 0.94 -38.57 13.51
C ASN A 31 0.51 -37.59 14.62
N ASP A 32 -0.58 -37.92 15.30
CA ASP A 32 -1.19 -37.13 16.37
C ASP A 32 -0.48 -37.38 17.71
N SER A 33 0.79 -37.00 17.76
CA SER A 33 1.57 -37.00 19.00
C SER A 33 2.26 -35.66 19.13
N SER A 34 1.54 -34.72 19.74
CA SER A 34 2.05 -33.40 20.11
C SER A 34 3.26 -33.53 21.04
N PRO A 35 4.41 -32.91 20.73
CA PRO A 35 5.25 -32.38 21.77
C PRO A 35 4.63 -31.05 22.19
N SER A 36 4.03 -31.00 23.37
CA SER A 36 3.76 -29.76 24.09
C SER A 36 5.10 -29.08 24.39
N SER A 37 5.65 -28.36 23.42
CA SER A 37 6.59 -27.28 23.71
C SER A 37 5.76 -26.11 24.22
N ALA A 38 5.60 -26.05 25.54
CA ALA A 38 5.15 -24.85 26.21
C ALA A 38 6.03 -23.69 25.72
N PHE A 39 5.46 -22.82 24.89
CA PHE A 39 6.01 -21.49 24.70
C PHE A 39 6.06 -20.87 26.09
N ALA A 40 7.26 -20.68 26.61
CA ALA A 40 7.44 -19.84 27.78
C ALA A 40 6.93 -18.46 27.39
N PHE A 41 5.73 -18.10 27.85
CA PHE A 41 5.32 -16.72 27.93
C PHE A 41 6.36 -16.04 28.83
N THR A 42 7.30 -15.34 28.22
CA THR A 42 8.13 -14.36 28.91
C THR A 42 7.17 -13.46 29.69
N GLU A 43 7.44 -13.27 30.98
CA GLU A 43 6.65 -12.42 31.87
C GLU A 43 6.22 -11.15 31.12
N SER A 44 4.92 -10.84 31.13
CA SER A 44 4.38 -9.70 30.41
C SER A 44 5.09 -8.45 30.90
N THR A 45 5.94 -7.87 30.06
CA THR A 45 6.53 -6.57 30.37
C THR A 45 5.39 -5.54 30.36
N ASP A 46 5.22 -4.81 31.47
CA ASP A 46 4.20 -3.76 31.59
C ASP A 46 4.42 -2.64 30.55
N ASN A 47 5.67 -2.48 30.09
CA ASN A 47 6.10 -1.48 29.13
C ASN A 47 6.35 -2.09 27.74
N LEU A 48 5.65 -1.59 26.74
CA LEU A 48 5.71 -2.04 25.35
C LEU A 48 7.11 -1.92 24.73
N TRP A 49 7.92 -0.95 25.17
CA TRP A 49 9.31 -0.83 24.69
C TRP A 49 10.16 -2.05 25.03
N ASP A 50 9.86 -2.73 26.12
CA ASP A 50 10.62 -3.90 26.57
C ASP A 50 10.26 -5.10 25.70
N ARG A 51 8.94 -5.35 25.49
CA ARG A 51 8.43 -6.33 24.50
C ARG A 51 9.01 -6.09 23.11
N LEU A 52 9.09 -4.83 22.69
CA LEU A 52 9.65 -4.47 21.39
C LEU A 52 11.14 -4.84 21.32
N ARG A 53 11.92 -4.46 22.36
CA ARG A 53 13.36 -4.77 22.43
C ARG A 53 13.65 -6.26 22.39
N ASP A 54 12.88 -7.07 23.11
CA ASP A 54 13.02 -8.53 23.15
C ASP A 54 12.74 -9.19 21.78
N GLY A 55 11.90 -8.56 20.96
CA GLY A 55 11.54 -9.04 19.62
C GLY A 55 12.52 -8.66 18.50
N LEU A 56 13.52 -7.83 18.76
CA LEU A 56 14.47 -7.36 17.74
C LEU A 56 15.33 -8.52 17.22
N LYS A 57 15.29 -8.76 15.90
CA LYS A 57 15.87 -9.98 15.29
C LYS A 57 16.60 -9.73 13.98
N LEU A 58 16.60 -8.52 13.43
CA LEU A 58 17.38 -8.25 12.21
C LEU A 58 18.88 -8.39 12.51
N ALA A 59 19.60 -8.98 11.56
CA ALA A 59 21.04 -9.09 11.64
C ALA A 59 21.66 -7.68 11.64
N GLU A 60 22.61 -7.46 12.54
CA GLU A 60 23.38 -6.24 12.50
C GLU A 60 24.29 -6.27 11.27
N PHE A 61 24.32 -5.17 10.53
CA PHE A 61 25.29 -4.96 9.48
C PHE A 61 25.91 -3.58 9.66
N GLU A 62 27.24 -3.52 9.54
CA GLU A 62 27.95 -2.28 9.66
C GLU A 62 27.75 -1.44 8.39
N SER A 63 27.18 -0.26 8.57
CA SER A 63 27.09 0.75 7.53
C SER A 63 27.44 2.11 8.11
N PRO A 64 28.40 2.85 7.52
CA PRO A 64 28.66 4.23 7.91
C PRO A 64 27.40 5.11 7.81
N LEU A 65 26.43 4.71 6.97
CA LEU A 65 25.16 5.41 6.83
C LEU A 65 24.26 5.29 8.06
N THR A 66 24.42 4.25 8.88
CA THR A 66 23.65 4.09 10.12
C THR A 66 24.02 5.21 11.09
N GLN A 67 25.31 5.44 11.30
CA GLN A 67 25.79 6.53 12.17
C GLN A 67 25.34 7.91 11.67
N VAL A 68 25.33 8.14 10.35
CA VAL A 68 24.81 9.39 9.76
C VAL A 68 23.37 9.66 10.20
N HIS A 69 22.52 8.63 10.27
CA HIS A 69 21.13 8.79 10.69
C HIS A 69 20.99 8.90 12.20
N VAL A 70 21.77 8.14 12.97
CA VAL A 70 21.84 8.27 14.44
C VAL A 70 22.16 9.72 14.82
N ASP A 71 23.23 10.29 14.25
CA ASP A 71 23.63 11.68 14.47
C ASP A 71 22.53 12.66 14.02
N TRP A 72 21.81 12.33 12.95
CA TRP A 72 20.72 13.16 12.44
C TRP A 72 19.55 13.22 13.42
N TYR A 73 19.19 12.10 14.04
CA TYR A 73 18.12 12.01 15.04
C TYR A 73 18.55 12.64 16.37
N ALA A 74 19.76 12.37 16.85
CA ALA A 74 20.30 12.95 18.08
C ALA A 74 20.35 14.48 18.03
N LYS A 75 20.63 15.07 16.85
CA LYS A 75 20.60 16.53 16.64
C LYS A 75 19.17 17.11 16.54
N ARG A 76 18.12 16.30 16.67
CA ARG A 76 16.71 16.70 16.49
C ARG A 76 15.79 16.12 17.58
N PRO A 77 16.06 16.42 18.86
CA PRO A 77 15.29 15.88 19.98
C PRO A 77 13.78 16.18 19.86
N ASP A 78 13.38 17.40 19.48
CA ASP A 78 11.95 17.74 19.32
C ASP A 78 11.25 16.92 18.23
N TYR A 79 11.97 16.57 17.15
CA TYR A 79 11.42 15.72 16.10
C TYR A 79 11.21 14.29 16.62
N VAL A 80 12.21 13.76 17.33
CA VAL A 80 12.14 12.43 17.93
C VAL A 80 11.02 12.38 18.98
N ALA A 81 10.93 13.35 19.88
CA ALA A 81 9.89 13.44 20.90
C ALA A 81 8.47 13.44 20.29
N ARG A 82 8.22 14.25 19.25
CA ARG A 82 6.91 14.26 18.55
C ARG A 82 6.60 12.94 17.85
N MET A 83 7.61 12.29 17.29
CA MET A 83 7.45 11.00 16.63
C MET A 83 7.10 9.91 17.64
N LEU A 84 7.79 9.88 18.78
CA LEU A 84 7.54 8.95 19.88
C LEU A 84 6.16 9.19 20.51
N ASP A 85 5.76 10.45 20.74
CA ASP A 85 4.43 10.76 21.26
C ASP A 85 3.30 10.26 20.33
N ARG A 86 3.47 10.44 19.01
CA ARG A 86 2.51 9.91 18.03
C ARG A 86 2.46 8.39 18.04
N SER A 87 3.61 7.71 18.21
CA SER A 87 3.66 6.25 18.14
C SER A 87 2.87 5.57 19.25
N ARG A 88 2.71 6.22 20.43
CA ARG A 88 2.01 5.66 21.60
C ARG A 88 0.63 5.10 21.28
N ARG A 89 -0.10 5.71 20.34
CA ARG A 89 -1.46 5.29 19.95
C ARG A 89 -1.49 4.03 19.09
N TYR A 90 -0.43 3.77 18.32
CA TYR A 90 -0.44 2.77 17.23
C TYR A 90 0.53 1.63 17.46
N LEU A 91 1.61 1.85 18.22
CA LEU A 91 2.74 0.94 18.30
C LEU A 91 2.35 -0.44 18.84
N TYR A 92 1.46 -0.51 19.84
CA TYR A 92 0.98 -1.78 20.39
C TYR A 92 0.40 -2.68 19.29
N HIS A 93 -0.53 -2.14 18.50
CA HIS A 93 -1.20 -2.86 17.41
C HIS A 93 -0.24 -3.32 16.33
N ILE A 94 0.81 -2.55 16.06
CA ILE A 94 1.82 -2.92 15.06
C ILE A 94 2.75 -3.99 15.62
N VAL A 95 3.18 -3.87 16.88
CA VAL A 95 4.01 -4.88 17.58
C VAL A 95 3.29 -6.22 17.61
N GLU A 96 2.03 -6.24 18.04
CA GLU A 96 1.18 -7.43 18.05
C GLU A 96 1.08 -8.04 16.64
N ALA A 97 0.74 -7.23 15.63
CA ALA A 97 0.61 -7.70 14.26
C ALA A 97 1.93 -8.22 13.64
N VAL A 98 3.08 -7.67 14.03
CA VAL A 98 4.41 -8.14 13.59
C VAL A 98 4.76 -9.45 14.28
N GLU A 99 4.50 -9.56 15.58
CA GLU A 99 4.74 -10.76 16.38
C GLU A 99 3.91 -11.95 15.92
N GLU A 100 2.60 -11.76 15.68
CA GLU A 100 1.68 -12.78 15.14
C GLU A 100 2.18 -13.38 13.82
N ARG A 101 2.93 -12.60 13.04
CA ARG A 101 3.50 -13.02 11.73
C ARG A 101 4.90 -13.62 11.85
N GLY A 102 5.46 -13.70 13.06
CA GLY A 102 6.83 -14.16 13.29
C GLY A 102 7.88 -13.29 12.60
N MET A 103 7.57 -12.02 12.36
CA MET A 103 8.46 -11.07 11.70
C MET A 103 9.47 -10.45 12.70
N PRO A 104 10.63 -9.93 12.22
CA PRO A 104 11.54 -9.15 13.06
C PRO A 104 10.87 -7.89 13.59
N MET A 105 11.03 -7.60 14.88
CA MET A 105 10.31 -6.51 15.53
C MET A 105 10.72 -5.11 15.04
N GLU A 106 11.88 -4.98 14.39
CA GLU A 106 12.28 -3.76 13.70
C GLU A 106 11.25 -3.29 12.69
N ILE A 107 10.46 -4.20 12.10
CA ILE A 107 9.39 -3.85 11.16
C ILE A 107 8.35 -2.93 11.83
N ALA A 108 8.12 -3.05 13.14
CA ALA A 108 7.21 -2.18 13.87
C ALA A 108 7.70 -0.72 13.95
N LEU A 109 9.00 -0.49 13.72
CA LEU A 109 9.60 0.84 13.70
C LEU A 109 9.53 1.52 12.32
N LEU A 110 9.10 0.82 11.27
CA LEU A 110 9.03 1.41 9.92
C LEU A 110 8.17 2.67 9.82
N PRO A 111 7.00 2.79 10.48
CA PRO A 111 6.23 4.03 10.45
C PRO A 111 6.97 5.26 10.99
N MET A 112 8.00 5.07 11.84
CA MET A 112 8.88 6.15 12.31
C MET A 112 9.63 6.78 11.15
N ILE A 113 10.19 5.96 10.25
CA ILE A 113 11.00 6.43 9.13
C ILE A 113 10.17 6.79 7.89
N GLU A 114 8.94 6.27 7.78
CA GLU A 114 8.02 6.57 6.68
C GLU A 114 7.28 7.89 6.88
N SER A 115 6.65 8.08 8.04
CA SER A 115 5.76 9.22 8.28
C SER A 115 5.96 9.92 9.62
N ALA A 116 6.90 9.44 10.44
CA ALA A 116 6.97 9.76 11.86
C ALA A 116 5.64 9.52 12.57
N PHE A 117 5.02 8.36 12.31
CA PHE A 117 3.70 7.95 12.81
C PHE A 117 2.58 8.97 12.55
N ASN A 118 2.68 9.76 11.47
CA ASN A 118 1.63 10.72 11.11
C ASN A 118 0.56 10.05 10.23
N PRO A 119 -0.65 9.79 10.76
CA PRO A 119 -1.73 9.13 10.03
C PRO A 119 -2.27 9.93 8.83
N GLN A 120 -2.08 11.25 8.85
CA GLN A 120 -2.51 12.15 7.79
C GLN A 120 -1.40 12.45 6.76
N ALA A 121 -0.21 11.85 6.91
CA ALA A 121 0.93 12.12 6.05
C ALA A 121 0.59 11.90 4.57
N TYR A 122 1.05 12.82 3.73
CA TYR A 122 0.89 12.78 2.28
C TYR A 122 2.16 13.25 1.59
N SER A 123 2.74 12.42 0.72
CA SER A 123 4.00 12.73 0.04
C SER A 123 3.79 13.34 -1.35
N ARG A 124 4.86 13.91 -1.91
CA ARG A 124 4.90 14.40 -3.30
C ARG A 124 4.65 13.29 -4.33
N SER A 125 4.95 12.05 -3.98
CA SER A 125 4.68 10.85 -4.78
C SER A 125 3.28 10.28 -4.51
N HIS A 126 2.41 11.05 -3.86
CA HIS A 126 1.04 10.69 -3.51
C HIS A 126 0.95 9.51 -2.53
N ALA A 127 2.04 9.20 -1.82
CA ALA A 127 2.03 8.21 -0.75
C ALA A 127 1.23 8.73 0.44
N ALA A 128 0.47 7.88 1.13
CA ALA A 128 -0.44 8.30 2.21
C ALA A 128 -0.37 7.40 3.44
N GLY A 129 -0.69 7.99 4.60
CA GLY A 129 -0.85 7.29 5.88
C GLY A 129 0.46 6.95 6.58
N ILE A 130 0.37 6.25 7.72
CA ILE A 130 1.55 5.96 8.54
C ILE A 130 2.60 5.10 7.82
N TRP A 131 2.14 4.25 6.89
CA TRP A 131 2.93 3.31 6.09
C TRP A 131 3.36 3.86 4.72
N GLN A 132 2.95 5.10 4.37
CA GLN A 132 3.28 5.75 3.10
C GLN A 132 2.99 4.88 1.86
N PHE A 133 1.77 4.34 1.76
CA PHE A 133 1.36 3.62 0.56
C PHE A 133 1.13 4.55 -0.63
N ILE A 134 1.78 4.27 -1.76
CA ILE A 134 1.37 4.85 -3.05
C ILE A 134 0.02 4.26 -3.49
N PRO A 135 -0.81 4.99 -4.27
CA PRO A 135 -2.18 4.58 -4.58
C PRO A 135 -2.29 3.17 -5.18
N SER A 136 -1.47 2.86 -6.19
CA SER A 136 -1.51 1.59 -6.92
C SER A 136 -1.11 0.40 -6.04
N THR A 137 -0.06 0.54 -5.23
CA THR A 137 0.36 -0.52 -4.31
C THR A 137 -0.71 -0.76 -3.26
N GLY A 138 -1.29 0.30 -2.69
CA GLY A 138 -2.39 0.16 -1.73
C GLY A 138 -3.56 -0.65 -2.30
N GLN A 139 -3.99 -0.35 -3.54
CA GLN A 139 -5.06 -1.11 -4.20
C GLN A 139 -4.71 -2.59 -4.40
N ASN A 140 -3.47 -2.89 -4.81
CA ASN A 140 -2.99 -4.26 -4.99
C ASN A 140 -3.00 -5.08 -3.69
N PHE A 141 -2.84 -4.42 -2.55
CA PHE A 141 -2.91 -5.02 -1.21
C PHE A 141 -4.26 -4.77 -0.51
N GLY A 142 -5.32 -4.52 -1.28
CA GLY A 142 -6.70 -4.51 -0.78
C GLY A 142 -7.13 -3.21 -0.10
N LEU A 143 -6.31 -2.15 -0.14
CA LEU A 143 -6.67 -0.85 0.42
C LEU A 143 -7.63 -0.13 -0.52
N LYS A 144 -8.92 -0.19 -0.18
CA LYS A 144 -10.01 0.50 -0.88
C LYS A 144 -9.73 2.00 -0.93
N GLN A 145 -9.96 2.61 -2.09
CA GLN A 145 -9.77 4.04 -2.32
C GLN A 145 -10.94 4.57 -3.14
N ASN A 146 -11.67 5.51 -2.58
CA ASN A 146 -12.76 6.23 -3.23
C ASN A 146 -12.87 7.65 -2.62
N PRO A 147 -13.74 8.54 -3.15
CA PRO A 147 -13.84 9.92 -2.66
C PRO A 147 -14.20 10.07 -1.17
N TRP A 148 -14.75 9.02 -0.54
CA TRP A 148 -15.21 9.01 0.86
C TRP A 148 -14.27 8.26 1.80
N TYR A 149 -13.41 7.40 1.24
CA TYR A 149 -12.57 6.50 2.01
C TYR A 149 -11.22 6.26 1.32
N ASP A 150 -10.12 6.52 2.03
CA ASP A 150 -8.75 6.19 1.62
C ASP A 150 -8.13 5.20 2.62
N GLY A 151 -8.22 3.91 2.31
CA GLY A 151 -7.72 2.82 3.16
C GLY A 151 -6.21 2.83 3.39
N ARG A 152 -5.46 3.67 2.66
CA ARG A 152 -4.03 3.89 2.95
C ARG A 152 -3.81 4.67 4.24
N ARG A 153 -4.84 5.40 4.67
CA ARG A 153 -4.84 6.16 5.92
C ARG A 153 -5.50 5.37 7.06
N ASP A 154 -6.35 4.40 6.78
CA ASP A 154 -6.85 3.48 7.81
C ASP A 154 -5.67 2.72 8.43
N VAL A 155 -5.41 2.97 9.72
CA VAL A 155 -4.24 2.44 10.42
C VAL A 155 -4.27 0.91 10.49
N ALA A 156 -5.41 0.30 10.80
CA ALA A 156 -5.53 -1.14 10.93
C ALA A 156 -5.43 -1.83 9.56
N ALA A 157 -6.14 -1.31 8.55
CA ALA A 157 -6.08 -1.85 7.21
C ALA A 157 -4.70 -1.68 6.57
N ALA A 158 -4.10 -0.49 6.69
CA ALA A 158 -2.77 -0.20 6.15
C ALA A 158 -1.68 -1.02 6.83
N THR A 159 -1.77 -1.25 8.15
CA THR A 159 -0.82 -2.13 8.86
C THR A 159 -0.87 -3.55 8.33
N ARG A 160 -2.06 -4.14 8.24
CA ARG A 160 -2.22 -5.47 7.64
C ARG A 160 -1.65 -5.54 6.21
N ALA A 161 -2.01 -4.57 5.36
CA ALA A 161 -1.51 -4.51 3.98
C ALA A 161 0.02 -4.35 3.90
N ALA A 162 0.63 -3.53 4.77
CA ALA A 162 2.07 -3.32 4.81
C ALA A 162 2.81 -4.59 5.18
N LEU A 163 2.33 -5.29 6.21
CA LEU A 163 2.93 -6.54 6.67
C LEU A 163 2.70 -7.67 5.65
N ASP A 164 1.57 -7.71 4.95
CA ASP A 164 1.36 -8.67 3.87
C ASP A 164 2.31 -8.41 2.69
N TYR A 165 2.54 -7.14 2.36
CA TYR A 165 3.51 -6.74 1.33
C TYR A 165 4.93 -7.11 1.73
N LEU A 166 5.36 -6.78 2.95
CA LEU A 166 6.70 -7.10 3.47
C LEU A 166 6.94 -8.61 3.53
N GLN A 167 5.97 -9.42 3.95
CA GLN A 167 6.05 -10.89 3.88
C GLN A 167 6.22 -11.41 2.45
N LYS A 168 5.50 -10.82 1.49
CA LYS A 168 5.65 -11.18 0.08
C LYS A 168 7.06 -10.82 -0.42
N LEU A 169 7.54 -9.62 -0.12
CA LEU A 169 8.88 -9.17 -0.48
C LEU A 169 9.97 -10.06 0.12
N TYR A 170 9.84 -10.46 1.38
CA TYR A 170 10.75 -11.40 2.01
C TYR A 170 10.76 -12.75 1.29
N ARG A 171 9.58 -13.29 0.91
CA ARG A 171 9.49 -14.52 0.10
C ARG A 171 10.13 -14.39 -1.28
N ASP A 172 10.09 -13.22 -1.90
CA ASP A 172 10.70 -13.03 -3.22
C ASP A 172 12.23 -12.90 -3.17
N PHE A 173 12.75 -12.23 -2.13
CA PHE A 173 14.16 -11.84 -2.07
C PHE A 173 14.99 -12.65 -1.08
N GLY A 174 14.36 -13.36 -0.14
CA GLY A 174 15.02 -14.24 0.84
C GLY A 174 15.80 -13.51 1.95
N SER A 175 15.77 -12.18 1.99
CA SER A 175 16.43 -11.36 3.02
C SER A 175 15.56 -10.15 3.35
N TRP A 176 15.54 -9.76 4.63
CA TRP A 176 14.78 -8.61 5.10
C TRP A 176 15.35 -7.30 4.58
N GLU A 177 16.67 -7.17 4.46
CA GLU A 177 17.34 -5.99 3.93
C GLU A 177 16.94 -5.73 2.48
N LEU A 178 16.87 -6.78 1.66
CA LEU A 178 16.40 -6.70 0.27
C LEU A 178 14.88 -6.45 0.20
N ALA A 179 14.10 -7.06 1.09
CA ALA A 179 12.67 -6.81 1.18
C ALA A 179 12.37 -5.33 1.54
N LEU A 180 13.05 -4.79 2.54
CA LEU A 180 12.95 -3.38 2.94
C LEU A 180 13.39 -2.43 1.81
N ALA A 181 14.48 -2.76 1.11
CA ALA A 181 14.89 -2.00 -0.07
C ALA A 181 13.82 -2.01 -1.17
N ALA A 182 13.17 -3.16 -1.39
CA ALA A 182 12.10 -3.32 -2.37
C ALA A 182 10.80 -2.64 -1.94
N TYR A 183 10.53 -2.53 -0.63
CA TYR A 183 9.42 -1.73 -0.12
C TYR A 183 9.59 -0.26 -0.52
N ASN A 184 10.80 0.27 -0.39
CA ASN A 184 11.11 1.68 -0.70
C ASN A 184 11.19 1.99 -2.21
N CYS A 185 11.94 1.23 -3.03
CA CYS A 185 12.08 1.52 -4.47
C CYS A 185 11.30 0.61 -5.43
N GLY A 186 10.54 -0.33 -4.89
CA GLY A 186 9.78 -1.33 -5.65
C GLY A 186 10.58 -2.58 -6.01
N GLU A 187 9.89 -3.72 -6.12
CA GLU A 187 10.44 -5.04 -6.46
C GLU A 187 11.34 -5.03 -7.70
N GLY A 188 10.91 -4.33 -8.76
CA GLY A 188 11.64 -4.27 -10.02
C GLY A 188 12.98 -3.51 -9.91
N CYS A 189 13.09 -2.54 -9.00
CA CYS A 189 14.33 -1.81 -8.73
C CYS A 189 15.39 -2.76 -8.17
N VAL A 190 15.04 -3.50 -7.11
CA VAL A 190 15.92 -4.48 -6.46
C VAL A 190 16.24 -5.65 -7.39
N SER A 191 15.24 -6.22 -8.06
CA SER A 191 15.43 -7.34 -8.99
C SER A 191 16.44 -7.02 -10.10
N ARG A 192 16.38 -5.81 -10.67
CA ARG A 192 17.35 -5.38 -11.70
C ARG A 192 18.76 -5.21 -11.14
N ALA A 193 18.88 -4.71 -9.91
CA ALA A 193 20.17 -4.56 -9.25
C ALA A 193 20.81 -5.93 -8.99
N ILE A 194 20.03 -6.89 -8.47
CA ILE A 194 20.45 -8.28 -8.25
C ILE A 194 20.90 -8.91 -9.56
N GLN A 195 20.06 -8.87 -10.61
CA GLN A 195 20.40 -9.46 -11.92
C GLN A 195 21.68 -8.86 -12.50
N LYS A 196 21.88 -7.55 -12.34
CA LYS A 196 23.09 -6.88 -12.81
C LYS A 196 24.34 -7.37 -12.09
N ASN A 197 24.30 -7.48 -10.76
CA ASN A 197 25.45 -7.97 -9.98
C ASN A 197 25.71 -9.46 -10.26
N ALA A 198 24.67 -10.29 -10.27
CA ALA A 198 24.76 -11.71 -10.57
C ALA A 198 25.37 -11.98 -11.96
N ALA A 199 24.98 -11.21 -12.99
CA ALA A 199 25.55 -11.32 -14.33
C ALA A 199 27.04 -10.93 -14.39
N GLN A 200 27.56 -10.26 -13.37
CA GLN A 200 28.97 -9.87 -13.22
C GLN A 200 29.70 -10.76 -12.20
N GLY A 201 29.07 -11.81 -11.67
CA GLY A 201 29.64 -12.63 -10.60
C GLY A 201 29.86 -11.88 -9.29
N LYS A 202 29.17 -10.75 -9.07
CA LYS A 202 29.28 -9.93 -7.85
C LYS A 202 28.24 -10.36 -6.81
N PRO A 203 28.50 -10.11 -5.51
CA PRO A 203 27.53 -10.36 -4.46
C PRO A 203 26.22 -9.61 -4.69
N THR A 204 25.12 -10.19 -4.23
CA THR A 204 23.75 -9.69 -4.45
C THR A 204 23.03 -9.29 -3.16
N ASP A 205 23.75 -9.24 -2.05
CA ASP A 205 23.28 -8.70 -0.78
C ASP A 205 23.05 -7.18 -0.87
N TYR A 206 22.28 -6.64 0.06
CA TYR A 206 21.90 -5.23 0.09
C TYR A 206 23.09 -4.26 0.01
N GLN A 207 24.18 -4.53 0.74
CA GLN A 207 25.35 -3.63 0.80
C GLN A 207 26.10 -3.59 -0.54
N SER A 208 26.05 -4.69 -1.29
CA SER A 208 26.71 -4.83 -2.59
C SER A 208 25.90 -4.28 -3.78
N LEU A 209 24.59 -4.06 -3.62
CA LEU A 209 23.73 -3.61 -4.71
C LEU A 209 23.85 -2.10 -4.99
N ALA A 210 23.96 -1.75 -6.28
CA ALA A 210 23.87 -0.37 -6.74
C ALA A 210 22.40 0.12 -6.75
N LEU A 211 21.91 0.52 -5.58
CA LEU A 211 20.55 1.00 -5.35
C LEU A 211 20.46 2.54 -5.43
N PRO A 212 19.24 3.11 -5.65
CA PRO A 212 19.01 4.56 -5.55
C PRO A 212 19.48 5.11 -4.19
N PRO A 213 19.95 6.37 -4.13
CA PRO A 213 20.45 6.95 -2.88
C PRO A 213 19.47 6.79 -1.71
N GLU A 214 18.21 7.19 -1.89
CA GLU A 214 17.16 7.06 -0.88
C GLU A 214 17.05 5.64 -0.32
N THR A 215 17.07 4.64 -1.20
CA THR A 215 16.97 3.22 -0.84
C THR A 215 18.23 2.69 -0.16
N ARG A 216 19.42 3.17 -0.54
CA ARG A 216 20.69 2.86 0.16
C ARG A 216 20.71 3.38 1.60
N HIS A 217 19.94 4.42 1.88
CA HIS A 217 19.78 4.96 3.22
C HIS A 217 18.64 4.29 4.00
N TYR A 218 17.75 3.53 3.35
CA TYR A 218 16.50 3.07 3.96
C TYR A 218 16.72 2.08 5.10
N VAL A 219 17.47 0.99 4.88
CA VAL A 219 17.77 0.02 5.94
C VAL A 219 18.66 0.65 7.04
N PRO A 220 19.70 1.44 6.73
CA PRO A 220 20.45 2.19 7.75
C PRO A 220 19.61 3.14 8.61
N LYS A 221 18.55 3.78 8.07
CA LYS A 221 17.62 4.60 8.87
C LYS A 221 16.89 3.75 9.90
N LEU A 222 16.44 2.56 9.51
CA LEU A 222 15.78 1.63 10.41
C LEU A 222 16.73 1.15 11.50
N MET A 223 17.98 0.83 11.15
CA MET A 223 19.00 0.44 12.13
C MET A 223 19.33 1.58 13.10
N ALA A 224 19.31 2.83 12.65
CA ALA A 224 19.43 3.98 13.55
C ALA A 224 18.26 4.08 14.53
N MET A 225 17.02 3.85 14.08
CA MET A 225 15.86 3.76 14.98
C MET A 225 16.01 2.63 16.01
N ARG A 226 16.47 1.46 15.58
CA ARG A 226 16.79 0.34 16.49
C ARG A 226 17.79 0.77 17.57
N GLN A 227 18.87 1.49 17.21
CA GLN A 227 19.84 1.98 18.19
C GLN A 227 19.24 2.98 19.18
N LEU A 228 18.40 3.91 18.70
CA LEU A 228 17.70 4.85 19.58
C LEU A 228 16.76 4.14 20.57
N VAL A 229 16.16 3.02 20.18
CA VAL A 229 15.29 2.23 21.06
C VAL A 229 16.09 1.37 22.03
N LEU A 230 17.22 0.80 21.60
CA LEU A 230 18.09 -0.03 22.45
C LEU A 230 18.87 0.78 23.48
N HIS A 231 19.36 1.96 23.09
CA HIS A 231 20.27 2.78 23.89
C HIS A 231 19.84 4.25 23.93
N PRO A 232 18.61 4.56 24.37
CA PRO A 232 18.05 5.90 24.30
C PRO A 232 18.89 6.94 25.06
N GLU A 233 19.43 6.58 26.22
CA GLU A 233 20.27 7.45 27.05
C GLU A 233 21.58 7.85 26.34
N SER A 234 22.17 6.95 25.56
CA SER A 234 23.39 7.23 24.79
C SER A 234 23.20 8.31 23.73
N PHE A 235 21.95 8.62 23.37
CA PHE A 235 21.60 9.61 22.36
C PHE A 235 20.79 10.79 22.94
N GLY A 236 20.63 10.87 24.26
CA GLY A 236 19.81 11.91 24.91
C GLY A 236 18.33 11.85 24.52
N VAL A 237 17.83 10.65 24.22
CA VAL A 237 16.43 10.40 23.88
C VAL A 237 15.70 9.92 25.13
N GLU A 238 14.55 10.52 25.44
CA GLU A 238 13.65 10.04 26.49
C GLU A 238 12.56 9.17 25.88
N LEU A 239 12.57 7.88 26.19
CA LEU A 239 11.49 6.95 25.82
C LEU A 239 10.46 6.92 26.95
N ASN A 240 9.42 7.74 26.82
CA ASN A 240 8.27 7.67 27.70
C ASN A 240 7.67 6.26 27.65
N GLN A 241 7.30 5.73 28.81
CA GLN A 241 6.68 4.41 28.93
C GLN A 241 5.38 4.37 28.10
N ILE A 242 5.19 3.24 27.43
CA ILE A 242 3.97 2.93 26.70
C ILE A 242 3.40 1.67 27.34
N PRO A 243 2.19 1.71 27.92
CA PRO A 243 1.54 0.50 28.44
C PRO A 243 1.49 -0.59 27.37
N ASN A 244 1.82 -1.83 27.74
CA ASN A 244 1.74 -2.98 26.85
C ASN A 244 0.29 -3.51 26.74
N GLU A 245 -0.62 -2.62 26.36
CA GLU A 245 -2.05 -2.88 26.19
C GLU A 245 -2.60 -2.10 24.97
N PRO A 246 -3.70 -2.56 24.35
CA PRO A 246 -4.26 -1.88 23.19
C PRO A 246 -4.79 -0.48 23.53
N TYR A 247 -4.31 0.53 22.80
CA TYR A 247 -4.82 1.90 22.94
C TYR A 247 -6.24 2.07 22.42
N PHE A 248 -6.58 1.38 21.32
CA PHE A 248 -7.87 1.48 20.64
C PHE A 248 -8.42 0.11 20.25
N THR A 249 -9.72 0.05 20.00
CA THR A 249 -10.42 -1.09 19.39
C THR A 249 -11.24 -0.65 18.18
N GLN A 250 -11.75 -1.61 17.41
CA GLN A 250 -12.62 -1.37 16.26
C GLN A 250 -14.09 -1.47 16.65
N VAL A 251 -14.89 -0.46 16.29
CA VAL A 251 -16.34 -0.46 16.41
C VAL A 251 -16.96 -0.31 15.02
N SER A 252 -17.93 -1.17 14.70
CA SER A 252 -18.58 -1.20 13.39
C SER A 252 -19.79 -0.29 13.33
N ILE A 253 -19.79 0.64 12.38
CA ILE A 253 -20.93 1.49 12.02
C ILE A 253 -21.66 0.82 10.86
N ASN A 254 -22.90 0.38 11.11
CA ASN A 254 -23.64 -0.48 10.19
C ASN A 254 -24.70 0.27 9.37
N THR A 255 -25.03 1.52 9.72
CA THR A 255 -26.19 2.22 9.16
C THR A 255 -25.91 3.69 8.87
N GLY A 256 -26.37 4.14 7.70
CA GLY A 256 -26.41 5.55 7.32
C GLY A 256 -25.06 6.17 6.98
N ALA A 257 -25.09 7.48 6.68
CA ALA A 257 -23.90 8.30 6.56
C ALA A 257 -23.82 9.21 7.78
N MET A 258 -22.72 9.08 8.52
CA MET A 258 -22.43 9.83 9.74
C MET A 258 -21.23 10.73 9.49
N ASP A 259 -21.29 12.00 9.88
CA ASP A 259 -20.09 12.84 9.83
C ASP A 259 -19.13 12.53 11.00
N VAL A 260 -17.86 12.86 10.79
CA VAL A 260 -16.80 12.65 11.77
C VAL A 260 -17.06 13.42 13.07
N ARG A 261 -17.74 14.57 13.03
CA ARG A 261 -18.05 15.35 14.23
C ARG A 261 -19.07 14.62 15.10
N SER A 262 -20.09 14.04 14.49
CA SER A 262 -21.06 13.18 15.16
C SER A 262 -20.38 11.95 15.74
N ALA A 263 -19.53 11.27 14.96
CA ALA A 263 -18.79 10.10 15.46
C ALA A 263 -17.89 10.45 16.66
N ALA A 264 -17.14 11.55 16.58
CA ALA A 264 -16.31 12.04 17.68
C ALA A 264 -17.14 12.37 18.93
N ARG A 265 -18.28 13.06 18.75
CA ARG A 265 -19.21 13.37 19.84
C ARG A 265 -19.76 12.12 20.51
N LEU A 266 -20.23 11.14 19.73
CA LEU A 266 -20.76 9.88 20.26
C LEU A 266 -19.67 9.08 20.99
N ALA A 267 -18.42 9.18 20.55
CA ALA A 267 -17.28 8.55 21.20
C ALA A 267 -16.77 9.34 22.42
N GLY A 268 -17.25 10.56 22.67
CA GLY A 268 -16.73 11.41 23.74
C GLY A 268 -15.31 11.93 23.49
N LEU A 269 -14.94 12.14 22.22
CA LEU A 269 -13.62 12.61 21.79
C LEU A 269 -13.70 13.97 21.10
N SER A 270 -12.58 14.70 21.08
CA SER A 270 -12.44 15.80 20.13
C SER A 270 -12.38 15.28 18.68
N VAL A 271 -12.72 16.15 17.73
CA VAL A 271 -12.63 15.82 16.29
C VAL A 271 -11.20 15.45 15.89
N ASP A 272 -10.20 16.13 16.46
CA ASP A 272 -8.80 15.89 16.16
C ASP A 272 -8.31 14.54 16.71
N GLU A 273 -8.72 14.15 17.92
CA GLU A 273 -8.43 12.82 18.48
C GLU A 273 -9.09 11.71 17.67
N PHE A 274 -10.36 11.88 17.29
CA PHE A 274 -11.05 10.92 16.45
C PHE A 274 -10.37 10.80 15.08
N LEU A 275 -9.97 11.91 14.45
CA LEU A 275 -9.26 11.91 13.16
C LEU A 275 -7.82 11.43 13.23
N ALA A 276 -7.17 11.50 14.41
CA ALA A 276 -5.87 10.88 14.60
C ALA A 276 -5.99 9.36 14.44
N LEU A 277 -7.03 8.75 15.02
CA LEU A 277 -7.31 7.33 14.87
C LEU A 277 -7.96 6.99 13.51
N ASN A 278 -8.79 7.88 12.97
CA ASN A 278 -9.63 7.65 11.78
C ASN A 278 -9.37 8.64 10.63
N PRO A 279 -8.14 8.77 10.12
CA PRO A 279 -7.79 9.70 9.03
C PRO A 279 -8.33 9.27 7.65
N ALA A 280 -8.99 8.11 7.56
CA ALA A 280 -9.40 7.46 6.32
C ALA A 280 -10.56 8.14 5.61
N PHE A 281 -11.19 9.15 6.22
CA PHE A 281 -12.38 9.84 5.72
C PHE A 281 -12.04 11.24 5.18
N PRO A 282 -11.53 11.38 3.93
CA PRO A 282 -11.07 12.66 3.39
C PRO A 282 -12.16 13.74 3.29
N ARG A 283 -13.43 13.34 3.23
CA ARG A 283 -14.59 14.24 3.24
C ARG A 283 -15.25 14.35 4.61
N LYS A 284 -14.56 13.88 5.67
CA LYS A 284 -15.05 13.86 7.05
C LYS A 284 -16.44 13.23 7.20
N LEU A 285 -16.75 12.26 6.34
CA LEU A 285 -18.00 11.55 6.31
C LEU A 285 -17.72 10.05 6.26
N ILE A 286 -18.33 9.33 7.19
CA ILE A 286 -18.31 7.89 7.32
C ILE A 286 -19.56 7.38 6.61
N LYS A 287 -19.39 6.99 5.35
CA LYS A 287 -20.48 6.45 4.52
C LYS A 287 -20.53 4.93 4.68
N ALA A 288 -21.52 4.42 5.42
CA ALA A 288 -21.77 2.98 5.48
C ALA A 288 -22.53 2.53 4.21
N GLY A 289 -21.81 2.14 3.16
CA GLY A 289 -22.39 1.37 2.04
C GLY A 289 -22.48 -0.13 2.37
N SER A 290 -21.49 -0.61 3.14
CA SER A 290 -21.38 -1.86 3.88
C SER A 290 -20.73 -1.49 5.21
N SER A 291 -20.93 -2.25 6.29
CA SER A 291 -20.32 -2.01 7.62
C SER A 291 -18.92 -1.37 7.55
N VAL A 292 -18.75 -0.21 8.20
CA VAL A 292 -17.48 0.52 8.27
C VAL A 292 -16.97 0.45 9.70
N SER A 293 -15.76 -0.06 9.89
CA SER A 293 -15.11 -0.03 11.20
C SER A 293 -14.42 1.32 11.42
N VAL A 294 -14.56 1.85 12.62
CA VAL A 294 -13.80 3.00 13.11
C VAL A 294 -13.02 2.61 14.36
N LEU A 295 -11.92 3.29 14.61
CA LEU A 295 -11.06 3.10 15.77
C LEU A 295 -11.45 4.07 16.88
N VAL A 296 -11.66 3.55 18.08
CA VAL A 296 -11.93 4.36 19.29
C VAL A 296 -11.07 3.84 20.44
N PRO A 297 -10.65 4.69 21.40
CA PRO A 297 -9.96 4.22 22.60
C PRO A 297 -10.74 3.10 23.29
N VAL A 298 -10.03 2.13 23.88
CA VAL A 298 -10.66 0.92 24.45
C VAL A 298 -11.67 1.28 25.54
N ASP A 299 -11.34 2.23 26.40
CA ASP A 299 -12.18 2.78 27.46
C ASP A 299 -13.38 3.60 26.96
N HIS A 300 -13.38 4.04 25.70
CA HIS A 300 -14.49 4.75 25.07
C HIS A 300 -15.42 3.84 24.24
N ALA A 301 -15.05 2.58 24.02
CA ALA A 301 -15.73 1.70 23.07
C ALA A 301 -17.18 1.37 23.46
N GLU A 302 -17.42 1.03 24.73
CA GLU A 302 -18.75 0.70 25.24
C GLU A 302 -19.69 1.91 25.17
N ALA A 303 -19.21 3.08 25.62
CA ALA A 303 -19.97 4.32 25.54
C ALA A 303 -20.29 4.70 24.08
N PHE A 304 -19.33 4.55 23.17
CA PHE A 304 -19.54 4.80 21.75
C PHE A 304 -20.60 3.87 21.16
N GLN A 305 -20.52 2.56 21.44
CA GLN A 305 -21.50 1.59 20.96
C GLN A 305 -22.91 1.89 21.51
N SER A 306 -23.03 2.17 22.81
CA SER A 306 -24.31 2.54 23.42
C SER A 306 -24.91 3.81 22.79
N ASN A 307 -24.07 4.79 22.45
CA ASN A 307 -24.51 6.02 21.80
C ASN A 307 -24.85 5.82 20.31
N LEU A 308 -24.19 4.89 19.62
CA LEU A 308 -24.59 4.46 18.27
C LEU A 308 -25.95 3.75 18.30
N ASP A 309 -26.23 2.91 19.29
CA ASP A 309 -27.50 2.18 19.37
C ASP A 309 -28.70 3.10 19.62
N LYS A 310 -28.48 4.28 20.23
CA LYS A 310 -29.51 5.31 20.42
C LYS A 310 -29.93 6.01 19.13
N GLY A 311 -29.12 5.98 18.07
CA GLY A 311 -29.52 6.55 16.77
C GLY A 311 -29.36 8.07 16.61
N GLU A 312 -28.70 8.77 17.55
CA GLU A 312 -28.71 10.24 17.62
C GLU A 312 -27.49 10.92 16.97
N TRP A 313 -27.49 10.99 15.63
CA TRP A 313 -26.48 11.74 14.86
C TRP A 313 -27.07 12.50 13.67
N ASP A 314 -26.29 13.46 13.18
CA ASP A 314 -26.60 14.18 11.96
C ASP A 314 -26.49 13.19 10.79
N ARG A 315 -27.64 12.81 10.21
CA ARG A 315 -27.69 11.94 9.04
C ARG A 315 -27.48 12.77 7.79
N TRP A 316 -26.58 12.33 6.92
CA TRP A 316 -26.34 13.00 5.65
C TRP A 316 -26.98 12.24 4.50
N GLU A 317 -27.63 12.95 3.58
CA GLU A 317 -28.17 12.35 2.35
C GLU A 317 -27.84 13.20 1.12
N PRO A 318 -27.76 12.55 -0.06
CA PRO A 318 -27.57 13.24 -1.32
C PRO A 318 -28.86 13.91 -1.81
N VAL A 319 -28.75 15.18 -2.17
CA VAL A 319 -29.84 16.04 -2.65
C VAL A 319 -29.37 16.85 -3.85
N SER A 320 -30.29 17.20 -4.75
CA SER A 320 -29.97 18.01 -5.94
C SER A 320 -30.13 19.50 -5.68
N ALA A 321 -29.02 20.24 -5.60
CA ALA A 321 -29.01 21.70 -5.48
C ALA A 321 -29.01 22.38 -6.86
N ARG A 322 -29.84 23.41 -7.02
CA ARG A 322 -30.08 24.07 -8.33
C ARG A 322 -28.98 25.07 -8.68
N LYS A 323 -28.73 25.21 -9.97
CA LYS A 323 -27.90 26.28 -10.55
C LYS A 323 -28.34 27.64 -10.01
N GLY A 324 -27.36 28.45 -9.63
CA GLY A 324 -27.57 29.81 -9.13
C GLY A 324 -27.69 29.91 -7.61
N MET A 325 -27.93 28.81 -6.89
CA MET A 325 -27.96 28.83 -5.42
C MET A 325 -26.59 29.17 -4.83
N THR A 326 -26.58 29.96 -3.76
CA THR A 326 -25.40 30.19 -2.91
C THR A 326 -25.28 29.10 -1.85
N VAL A 327 -24.09 28.94 -1.27
CA VAL A 327 -23.88 28.02 -0.15
C VAL A 327 -24.70 28.41 1.08
N ALA A 328 -24.96 29.71 1.27
CA ALA A 328 -25.79 30.23 2.35
C ALA A 328 -27.27 29.87 2.17
N GLU A 329 -27.83 30.05 0.98
CA GLU A 329 -29.20 29.65 0.65
C GLU A 329 -29.39 28.12 0.85
N ILE A 330 -28.40 27.31 0.45
CA ILE A 330 -28.41 25.86 0.68
C ILE A 330 -28.36 25.54 2.18
N ALA A 331 -27.47 26.19 2.92
CA ALA A 331 -27.28 25.92 4.34
C ALA A 331 -28.52 26.28 5.17
N GLU A 332 -29.15 27.42 4.87
CA GLU A 332 -30.40 27.86 5.50
C GLU A 332 -31.53 26.85 5.27
N GLN A 333 -31.65 26.30 4.06
CA GLN A 333 -32.66 25.30 3.72
C GLN A 333 -32.55 24.02 4.57
N PHE A 334 -31.35 23.67 5.02
CA PHE A 334 -31.07 22.48 5.84
C PHE A 334 -30.84 22.79 7.32
N GLY A 335 -31.09 24.03 7.76
CA GLY A 335 -30.86 24.44 9.15
C GLY A 335 -29.41 24.25 9.59
N THR A 336 -28.46 24.51 8.69
CA THR A 336 -27.02 24.31 8.93
C THR A 336 -26.22 25.55 8.53
N THR A 337 -24.89 25.45 8.54
CA THR A 337 -23.98 26.55 8.20
C THR A 337 -23.32 26.32 6.85
N PRO A 338 -22.94 27.40 6.11
CA PRO A 338 -22.20 27.27 4.85
C PRO A 338 -20.92 26.43 4.97
N GLU A 339 -20.23 26.54 6.11
CA GLU A 339 -18.99 25.81 6.40
C GLU A 339 -19.25 24.30 6.48
N ARG A 340 -20.33 23.89 7.16
CA ARG A 340 -20.75 22.48 7.23
C ARG A 340 -21.14 21.92 5.87
N ILE A 341 -21.86 22.69 5.04
CA ILE A 341 -22.16 22.25 3.67
C ILE A 341 -20.86 22.12 2.85
N ALA A 342 -19.96 23.10 2.93
CA ALA A 342 -18.71 23.08 2.19
C ALA A 342 -17.76 21.95 2.63
N GLU A 343 -17.77 21.55 3.91
CA GLU A 343 -16.88 20.53 4.47
C GLU A 343 -17.03 19.15 3.79
N HIS A 344 -18.25 18.77 3.42
CA HIS A 344 -18.54 17.46 2.82
C HIS A 344 -18.70 17.49 1.29
N ASN A 345 -18.68 18.68 0.68
CA ASN A 345 -19.02 18.89 -0.72
C ASN A 345 -17.91 19.59 -1.50
N GLN A 346 -17.74 19.19 -2.78
CA GLN A 346 -16.88 19.89 -3.73
C GLN A 346 -17.75 20.77 -4.63
N LEU A 347 -18.09 21.98 -4.18
CA LEU A 347 -19.06 22.85 -4.85
C LEU A 347 -18.45 23.56 -6.05
N HIS A 348 -19.14 23.51 -7.19
CA HIS A 348 -18.75 24.19 -8.43
C HIS A 348 -19.36 25.60 -8.48
N LEU A 349 -18.61 26.58 -7.97
CA LEU A 349 -19.10 27.95 -7.78
C LEU A 349 -18.48 28.96 -8.77
N ARG A 350 -19.26 29.97 -9.17
CA ARG A 350 -18.79 31.22 -9.80
C ARG A 350 -19.47 32.38 -9.10
N ASN A 351 -18.68 33.33 -8.60
CA ASN A 351 -19.17 34.46 -7.80
C ASN A 351 -20.03 33.99 -6.60
N GLY A 352 -19.62 32.90 -5.93
CA GLY A 352 -20.34 32.33 -4.79
C GLY A 352 -21.62 31.56 -5.10
N ARG A 353 -21.98 31.40 -6.39
CA ARG A 353 -23.20 30.70 -6.84
C ARG A 353 -22.88 29.44 -7.64
N LEU A 354 -23.70 28.39 -7.49
CA LEU A 354 -23.58 27.17 -8.28
C LEU A 354 -23.71 27.45 -9.78
N ILE A 355 -22.77 26.93 -10.57
CA ILE A 355 -22.74 27.18 -12.03
C ILE A 355 -23.65 26.25 -12.83
N LYS A 356 -24.02 25.13 -12.22
CA LYS A 356 -24.90 24.07 -12.76
C LYS A 356 -25.68 23.45 -11.61
N ASP A 357 -26.71 22.68 -11.93
CA ASP A 357 -27.31 21.77 -10.96
C ASP A 357 -26.24 20.78 -10.50
N GLN A 358 -26.22 20.51 -9.19
CA GLN A 358 -25.18 19.71 -8.57
C GLN A 358 -25.77 18.86 -7.45
N VAL A 359 -25.44 17.57 -7.44
CA VAL A 359 -25.74 16.71 -6.29
C VAL A 359 -24.77 17.05 -5.16
N ILE A 360 -25.33 17.40 -4.01
CA ILE A 360 -24.60 17.71 -2.78
C ILE A 360 -25.07 16.80 -1.66
N LEU A 361 -24.26 16.67 -0.62
CA LEU A 361 -24.68 16.11 0.65
C LEU A 361 -25.20 17.20 1.56
N ALA A 362 -26.33 16.94 2.21
CA ALA A 362 -26.91 17.82 3.19
C ALA A 362 -27.29 17.05 4.47
N PRO A 363 -27.21 17.69 5.65
CA PRO A 363 -27.66 17.08 6.88
C PRO A 363 -29.19 17.10 6.90
N LEU A 364 -29.80 15.92 6.93
CA LEU A 364 -31.21 15.75 7.24
C LEU A 364 -31.32 15.74 8.77
N GLY A 365 -31.67 16.88 9.36
CA GLY A 365 -32.20 16.87 10.73
C GLY A 365 -33.57 16.18 10.79
N ASN A 366 -34.40 16.51 11.78
CA ASN A 366 -35.81 16.07 11.81
C ASN A 366 -36.71 16.79 10.77
N ALA A 367 -36.13 17.61 9.89
CA ALA A 367 -36.88 18.38 8.90
C ALA A 367 -37.14 17.52 7.65
N GLU A 368 -38.43 17.33 7.31
CA GLU A 368 -38.82 16.72 6.04
C GLU A 368 -38.29 17.56 4.86
N SER A 369 -37.44 16.95 4.04
CA SER A 369 -36.76 17.60 2.91
C SER A 369 -37.64 17.72 1.66
N SER A 370 -38.86 18.25 1.79
CA SER A 370 -39.88 18.18 0.73
C SER A 370 -39.52 18.94 -0.56
N ASP A 371 -38.57 19.88 -0.52
CA ASP A 371 -38.39 20.86 -1.60
C ASP A 371 -37.21 20.59 -2.56
N LEU A 372 -36.35 19.62 -2.25
CA LEU A 372 -35.23 19.21 -3.12
C LEU A 372 -35.49 17.84 -3.72
N ALA A 373 -35.09 17.66 -4.98
CA ALA A 373 -35.18 16.35 -5.61
C ALA A 373 -34.21 15.39 -4.92
N ALA A 374 -34.75 14.27 -4.42
CA ALA A 374 -33.95 13.18 -3.88
C ALA A 374 -32.93 12.73 -4.93
N ALA A 375 -31.65 12.68 -4.54
CA ALA A 375 -30.59 12.12 -5.36
C ALA A 375 -30.16 10.78 -4.78
N THR A 376 -29.40 10.02 -5.55
CA THR A 376 -28.84 8.74 -5.12
C THR A 376 -27.39 8.91 -4.68
N TRP A 377 -26.94 8.00 -3.83
CA TRP A 377 -25.54 7.90 -3.46
C TRP A 377 -24.62 7.60 -4.65
N GLN A 378 -25.13 6.98 -5.71
CA GLN A 378 -24.39 6.76 -6.96
C GLN A 378 -24.17 8.07 -7.72
N GLU A 379 -25.17 8.96 -7.75
CA GLU A 379 -25.04 10.28 -8.37
C GLU A 379 -24.12 11.20 -7.56
N ALA A 380 -24.25 11.20 -6.23
CA ALA A 380 -23.31 11.92 -5.36
C ALA A 380 -21.88 11.40 -5.52
N GLU A 381 -21.70 10.10 -5.70
CA GLU A 381 -20.40 9.53 -6.04
C GLU A 381 -19.91 9.99 -7.41
N ALA A 382 -20.77 10.02 -8.42
CA ALA A 382 -20.42 10.50 -9.76
C ALA A 382 -20.03 11.99 -9.75
N GLU A 383 -20.73 12.82 -8.98
CA GLU A 383 -20.40 14.24 -8.79
C GLU A 383 -19.13 14.42 -7.96
N SER A 384 -18.92 13.55 -6.97
CA SER A 384 -17.72 13.54 -6.13
C SER A 384 -16.46 13.09 -6.88
N ARG A 385 -16.65 12.28 -7.92
CA ARG A 385 -15.63 12.04 -8.92
C ARG A 385 -15.49 13.36 -9.67
N GLN A 386 -14.55 14.18 -9.21
CA GLN A 386 -13.82 15.05 -10.13
C GLN A 386 -13.60 14.26 -11.43
N PRO A 387 -13.69 14.87 -12.63
CA PRO A 387 -13.06 14.24 -13.79
C PRO A 387 -11.67 13.92 -13.30
N SER A 388 -11.42 12.63 -13.05
CA SER A 388 -10.29 12.20 -12.27
C SER A 388 -9.18 12.24 -13.27
N GLY A 389 -8.75 13.47 -13.51
CA GLY A 389 -7.61 13.82 -14.26
C GLY A 389 -6.55 13.24 -13.40
N THR A 390 -6.23 11.95 -13.59
CA THR A 390 -5.12 11.33 -12.89
C THR A 390 -4.00 12.35 -13.06
N PRO A 391 -3.51 13.01 -11.98
CA PRO A 391 -2.64 14.16 -12.14
C PRO A 391 -1.58 13.75 -13.13
N ALA A 392 -1.40 14.57 -14.18
CA ALA A 392 -0.60 14.13 -15.29
C ALA A 392 0.76 13.68 -14.72
N GLU A 393 1.09 12.41 -14.82
CA GLU A 393 2.32 11.91 -14.23
C GLU A 393 3.45 12.43 -15.12
N TYR A 394 4.41 13.13 -14.54
CA TYR A 394 5.50 13.75 -15.30
C TYR A 394 6.80 12.97 -15.09
N TYR A 395 7.51 12.72 -16.18
CA TYR A 395 8.88 12.23 -16.16
C TYR A 395 9.83 13.31 -16.66
N VAL A 396 10.82 13.66 -15.84
CA VAL A 396 11.93 14.53 -16.25
C VAL A 396 13.05 13.68 -16.82
N VAL A 397 13.37 13.90 -18.10
CA VAL A 397 14.42 13.19 -18.83
C VAL A 397 15.78 13.50 -18.20
N ARG A 398 16.37 12.56 -17.46
CA ARG A 398 17.62 12.79 -16.72
C ARG A 398 18.88 12.77 -17.60
N ARG A 399 18.83 11.99 -18.69
CA ARG A 399 19.84 11.92 -19.75
C ARG A 399 19.05 11.78 -21.05
N GLY A 400 19.49 12.44 -22.13
CA GLY A 400 18.82 12.35 -23.43
C GLY A 400 18.61 10.89 -23.87
N GLY A 401 17.73 10.67 -24.84
CA GLY A 401 17.38 9.31 -25.26
C GLY A 401 16.24 9.33 -26.26
N THR A 402 15.48 8.24 -26.36
CA THR A 402 14.29 8.23 -27.22
C THR A 402 12.98 7.96 -26.48
N VAL A 403 11.86 8.38 -27.08
CA VAL A 403 10.52 8.12 -26.58
C VAL A 403 10.28 6.62 -26.45
N GLU A 404 10.85 5.78 -27.33
CA GLU A 404 10.75 4.31 -27.25
C GLU A 404 11.51 3.74 -26.05
N GLN A 405 12.67 4.31 -25.72
CA GLN A 405 13.43 3.89 -24.53
C GLN A 405 12.69 4.29 -23.25
N LEU A 406 12.13 5.51 -23.22
CA LEU A 406 11.33 5.98 -22.10
C LEU A 406 10.04 5.17 -21.92
N ALA A 407 9.32 4.94 -23.02
CA ALA A 407 8.13 4.10 -23.10
C ALA A 407 8.39 2.70 -22.54
N ARG A 408 9.48 2.05 -22.96
CA ARG A 408 9.89 0.74 -22.43
C ARG A 408 10.24 0.80 -20.94
N LYS A 409 10.92 1.86 -20.50
CA LYS A 409 11.32 2.07 -19.09
C LYS A 409 10.11 2.23 -18.17
N LEU A 410 9.05 2.89 -18.66
CA LEU A 410 7.85 3.20 -17.88
C LEU A 410 6.69 2.22 -18.13
N GLY A 411 6.81 1.31 -19.10
CA GLY A 411 5.76 0.36 -19.43
C GLY A 411 4.57 0.97 -20.20
N ILE A 412 4.78 2.08 -20.90
CA ILE A 412 3.76 2.88 -21.60
C ILE A 412 4.01 2.79 -23.11
N LYS A 413 2.99 2.88 -23.98
CA LYS A 413 3.24 2.88 -25.43
C LYS A 413 3.95 4.17 -25.84
N ALA A 414 4.95 4.06 -26.72
CA ALA A 414 5.67 5.22 -27.24
C ALA A 414 4.76 6.15 -28.07
N SER A 415 3.73 5.60 -28.72
CA SER A 415 2.66 6.36 -29.38
C SER A 415 1.93 7.28 -28.41
N ASP A 416 1.67 6.80 -27.21
CA ASP A 416 0.85 7.49 -26.23
C ASP A 416 1.66 8.63 -25.59
N ILE A 417 2.93 8.38 -25.25
CA ILE A 417 3.86 9.44 -24.82
C ILE A 417 4.04 10.50 -25.91
N ARG A 418 4.18 10.10 -27.19
CA ARG A 418 4.25 11.06 -28.30
C ARG A 418 2.98 11.89 -28.42
N LEU A 419 1.82 11.24 -28.34
CA LEU A 419 0.51 11.87 -28.46
C LEU A 419 0.27 12.88 -27.34
N TRP A 420 0.51 12.49 -26.08
CA TRP A 420 0.28 13.35 -24.92
C TRP A 420 1.22 14.55 -24.85
N ASN A 421 2.41 14.45 -25.45
CA ASN A 421 3.43 15.50 -25.46
C ASN A 421 3.59 16.21 -26.81
N LYS A 422 2.73 15.91 -27.80
CA LYS A 422 2.79 16.45 -29.17
C LYS A 422 4.18 16.33 -29.82
N LEU A 423 4.90 15.25 -29.57
CA LEU A 423 6.27 15.05 -30.07
C LEU A 423 6.26 14.60 -31.53
N LYS A 424 6.90 15.40 -32.39
CA LYS A 424 7.12 15.06 -33.81
C LYS A 424 8.35 14.18 -34.04
N SER A 425 9.23 14.08 -33.05
CA SER A 425 10.48 13.31 -33.08
C SER A 425 10.56 12.33 -31.91
N SER A 426 11.23 11.20 -32.13
CA SER A 426 11.51 10.23 -31.09
C SER A 426 12.64 10.65 -30.15
N ARG A 427 13.43 11.68 -30.45
CA ARG A 427 14.57 12.09 -29.60
C ARG A 427 14.11 12.97 -28.43
N LEU A 428 14.64 12.69 -27.24
CA LEU A 428 14.38 13.37 -25.98
C LEU A 428 15.66 14.01 -25.44
N HIS A 429 15.54 15.20 -24.86
CA HIS A 429 16.67 15.97 -24.30
C HIS A 429 16.70 15.90 -22.78
N ALA A 430 17.90 15.96 -22.19
CA ALA A 430 18.03 16.04 -20.75
C ALA A 430 17.34 17.32 -20.22
N GLY A 431 16.65 17.21 -19.08
CA GLY A 431 15.82 18.27 -18.51
C GLY A 431 14.39 18.35 -19.08
N GLN A 432 14.10 17.68 -20.20
CA GLN A 432 12.77 17.70 -20.81
C GLN A 432 11.73 17.04 -19.92
N ARG A 433 10.65 17.76 -19.60
CA ARG A 433 9.53 17.24 -18.80
C ARG A 433 8.45 16.66 -19.73
N LEU A 434 8.09 15.39 -19.53
CA LEU A 434 7.13 14.67 -20.36
C LEU A 434 5.96 14.17 -19.53
N VAL A 435 4.75 14.36 -20.04
CA VAL A 435 3.54 13.70 -19.57
C VAL A 435 3.62 12.21 -19.92
N VAL A 436 3.70 11.36 -18.90
CA VAL A 436 3.75 9.90 -19.03
C VAL A 436 2.46 9.24 -18.58
N LYS A 437 1.55 9.99 -17.96
CA LYS A 437 0.15 9.60 -17.80
C LYS A 437 -0.67 10.88 -17.87
N PRO A 438 -1.64 11.05 -18.76
CA PRO A 438 -2.39 12.29 -18.87
C PRO A 438 -3.49 12.34 -17.80
N ALA A 439 -3.92 13.56 -17.47
CA ALA A 439 -5.14 13.79 -16.73
C ALA A 439 -6.36 13.37 -17.58
N THR A 440 -7.03 12.30 -17.16
CA THR A 440 -8.31 11.72 -17.65
C THR A 440 -8.26 11.10 -19.05
N SER A 441 -8.65 9.83 -19.12
CA SER A 441 -8.84 9.08 -20.38
C SER A 441 -10.22 9.26 -21.02
N GLU A 442 -11.14 10.06 -20.46
CA GLU A 442 -12.49 10.22 -21.05
C GLU A 442 -12.50 11.17 -22.25
N ALA A 443 -11.76 12.28 -22.23
CA ALA A 443 -11.67 13.18 -23.39
C ALA A 443 -10.86 12.58 -24.57
N ALA A 444 -9.95 11.64 -24.28
CA ALA A 444 -9.20 10.91 -25.30
C ALA A 444 -10.03 9.74 -25.87
N SER A 445 -10.82 9.06 -25.04
CA SER A 445 -11.68 7.95 -25.48
C SER A 445 -12.92 8.43 -26.23
N ALA A 446 -13.49 9.59 -25.87
CA ALA A 446 -14.58 10.19 -26.63
C ALA A 446 -14.17 10.64 -28.05
N ARG A 447 -12.88 10.91 -28.27
CA ARG A 447 -12.30 11.17 -29.61
C ARG A 447 -11.89 9.89 -30.36
N LEU A 448 -11.82 8.75 -29.67
CA LEU A 448 -11.51 7.43 -30.25
C LEU A 448 -12.76 6.57 -30.49
N ALA A 449 -13.89 6.91 -29.87
CA ALA A 449 -15.17 6.20 -30.01
C ALA A 449 -15.92 6.53 -31.32
N SER A 450 -15.47 7.51 -32.10
CA SER A 450 -16.05 7.81 -33.43
C SER A 450 -15.58 6.87 -34.54
N GLY A 451 -15.05 5.70 -34.22
CA GLY A 451 -14.57 4.77 -35.23
C GLY A 451 -14.10 3.44 -34.67
N ALA A 452 -15.02 2.59 -34.21
CA ALA A 452 -14.99 1.14 -34.44
C ALA A 452 -16.12 0.45 -33.67
N ASP A 453 -17.01 -0.19 -34.42
CA ASP A 453 -18.11 -1.02 -33.97
C ASP A 453 -17.64 -2.47 -33.70
N LYS A 454 -18.24 -3.09 -32.67
CA LYS A 454 -18.52 -4.53 -32.38
C LYS A 454 -17.48 -5.69 -32.46
N THR A 455 -17.57 -6.49 -31.38
CA THR A 455 -17.55 -7.99 -31.18
C THR A 455 -16.28 -8.85 -30.91
N ALA A 456 -16.50 -9.81 -29.98
CA ALA A 456 -15.83 -11.09 -29.64
C ALA A 456 -14.55 -11.12 -28.76
N LYS A 457 -14.67 -11.73 -27.56
CA LYS A 457 -13.57 -12.10 -26.65
C LYS A 457 -12.65 -13.16 -27.30
N ALA A 458 -11.43 -12.77 -27.68
CA ALA A 458 -10.39 -13.67 -28.17
C ALA A 458 -9.27 -13.87 -27.13
N ALA A 459 -8.82 -15.12 -26.97
CA ALA A 459 -7.60 -15.43 -26.23
C ALA A 459 -6.40 -14.78 -26.93
N THR A 460 -5.58 -14.04 -26.17
CA THR A 460 -4.42 -13.32 -26.70
C THR A 460 -3.16 -14.19 -26.56
N ARG A 461 -2.37 -14.33 -27.62
CA ARG A 461 -1.04 -14.98 -27.55
C ARG A 461 0.03 -13.93 -27.24
N TYR A 462 0.89 -14.23 -26.27
CA TYR A 462 1.97 -13.36 -25.81
C TYR A 462 3.33 -14.04 -25.98
N THR A 463 4.22 -13.45 -26.77
CA THR A 463 5.61 -13.90 -26.88
C THR A 463 6.44 -13.31 -25.74
N VAL A 464 6.96 -14.19 -24.89
CA VAL A 464 7.84 -13.89 -23.75
C VAL A 464 9.07 -13.17 -24.26
N ARG A 465 9.37 -12.01 -23.69
CA ARG A 465 10.51 -11.17 -24.07
C ARG A 465 11.68 -11.42 -23.13
N ARG A 466 12.88 -11.05 -23.57
CA ARG A 466 14.09 -11.14 -22.72
C ARG A 466 13.90 -10.29 -21.46
N GLY A 467 13.91 -10.94 -20.30
CA GLY A 467 13.68 -10.31 -18.99
C GLY A 467 12.24 -10.43 -18.46
N ASP A 468 11.32 -11.05 -19.19
CA ASP A 468 10.00 -11.36 -18.66
C ASP A 468 10.07 -12.50 -17.62
N THR A 469 9.23 -12.41 -16.59
CA THR A 469 8.96 -13.49 -15.65
C THR A 469 7.47 -13.84 -15.74
N LEU A 470 7.06 -15.04 -15.29
CA LEU A 470 5.63 -15.36 -15.24
C LEU A 470 4.85 -14.34 -14.42
N TYR A 471 5.47 -13.74 -13.41
CA TYR A 471 4.90 -12.65 -12.62
C TYR A 471 4.72 -11.37 -13.43
N SER A 472 5.75 -10.89 -14.16
CA SER A 472 5.63 -9.67 -14.95
C SER A 472 4.59 -9.81 -16.06
N ILE A 473 4.43 -11.03 -16.61
CA ILE A 473 3.41 -11.34 -17.60
C ILE A 473 2.03 -11.44 -16.94
N ALA A 474 1.89 -12.19 -15.86
CA ALA A 474 0.62 -12.34 -15.14
C ALA A 474 0.05 -10.97 -14.72
N ASN A 475 0.90 -10.12 -14.11
CA ASN A 475 0.55 -8.77 -13.74
C ASN A 475 0.17 -7.88 -14.95
N ARG A 476 0.92 -7.99 -16.06
CA ARG A 476 0.64 -7.26 -17.30
C ARG A 476 -0.75 -7.54 -17.87
N PHE A 477 -1.25 -8.74 -17.67
CA PHE A 477 -2.54 -9.18 -18.21
C PHE A 477 -3.64 -9.29 -17.15
N ASN A 478 -3.36 -8.84 -15.92
CA ASN A 478 -4.26 -8.89 -14.78
C ASN A 478 -4.81 -10.30 -14.50
N VAL A 479 -3.91 -11.29 -14.52
CA VAL A 479 -4.21 -12.69 -14.20
C VAL A 479 -3.22 -13.15 -13.14
N SER A 480 -3.54 -14.22 -12.42
CA SER A 480 -2.60 -14.81 -11.47
C SER A 480 -1.54 -15.65 -12.18
N VAL A 481 -0.37 -15.80 -11.55
CA VAL A 481 0.69 -16.70 -12.04
C VAL A 481 0.17 -18.13 -12.13
N SER A 482 -0.69 -18.56 -11.20
CA SER A 482 -1.31 -19.89 -11.20
C SER A 482 -2.23 -20.10 -12.40
N GLN A 483 -3.08 -19.13 -12.74
CA GLN A 483 -3.90 -19.15 -13.97
C GLN A 483 -3.03 -19.17 -15.23
N LEU A 484 -2.00 -18.32 -15.30
CA LEU A 484 -1.09 -18.28 -16.45
C LEU A 484 -0.34 -19.60 -16.63
N LYS A 485 0.08 -20.25 -15.53
CA LYS A 485 0.70 -21.58 -15.54
C LYS A 485 -0.27 -22.65 -15.99
N SER A 486 -1.50 -22.63 -15.47
CA SER A 486 -2.56 -23.58 -15.83
C SER A 486 -2.88 -23.53 -17.33
N TRP A 487 -3.10 -22.34 -17.89
CA TRP A 487 -3.43 -22.16 -19.31
C TRP A 487 -2.30 -22.60 -20.26
N ASN A 488 -1.07 -22.58 -19.79
CA ASN A 488 0.13 -22.87 -20.58
C ASN A 488 0.83 -24.16 -20.18
N LYS A 489 0.20 -24.97 -19.31
CA LYS A 489 0.73 -26.25 -18.79
C LYS A 489 2.17 -26.12 -18.27
N LEU A 490 2.46 -25.04 -17.53
CA LEU A 490 3.78 -24.77 -16.97
C LEU A 490 3.92 -25.35 -15.57
N GLN A 491 4.91 -26.21 -15.37
CA GLN A 491 5.22 -26.80 -14.06
C GLN A 491 6.12 -25.88 -13.22
N SER A 492 7.05 -25.15 -13.85
CA SER A 492 7.98 -24.24 -13.17
C SER A 492 7.65 -22.76 -13.39
N ASN A 493 8.30 -21.88 -12.60
CA ASN A 493 8.16 -20.42 -12.72
C ASN A 493 9.13 -19.79 -13.73
N HIS A 494 9.97 -20.61 -14.36
CA HIS A 494 10.92 -20.16 -15.36
C HIS A 494 10.27 -20.10 -16.73
N VAL A 495 10.46 -18.98 -17.44
CA VAL A 495 9.95 -18.79 -18.80
C VAL A 495 11.04 -18.20 -19.69
N GLN A 496 11.29 -18.87 -20.82
CA GLN A 496 12.35 -18.47 -21.75
C GLN A 496 11.84 -17.43 -22.75
N ALA A 497 12.71 -16.45 -23.05
CA ALA A 497 12.46 -15.47 -24.10
C ALA A 497 12.20 -16.17 -25.46
N GLY A 498 11.20 -15.71 -26.18
CA GLY A 498 10.71 -16.29 -27.44
C GLY A 498 9.55 -17.28 -27.26
N ARG A 499 9.31 -17.80 -26.04
CA ARG A 499 8.18 -18.72 -25.80
C ARG A 499 6.84 -18.00 -25.93
N GLN A 500 5.87 -18.60 -26.61
CA GLN A 500 4.51 -18.07 -26.67
C GLN A 500 3.66 -18.60 -25.51
N LEU A 501 2.95 -17.71 -24.83
CA LEU A 501 1.96 -18.01 -23.79
C LEU A 501 0.57 -17.58 -24.25
N THR A 502 -0.41 -18.45 -24.02
CA THR A 502 -1.83 -18.19 -24.19
C THR A 502 -2.38 -17.49 -22.96
N ILE A 503 -3.11 -16.40 -23.18
CA ILE A 503 -3.70 -15.58 -22.12
C ILE A 503 -5.19 -15.45 -22.41
N LYS A 504 -6.00 -16.02 -21.53
CA LYS A 504 -7.46 -15.91 -21.59
C LYS A 504 -7.86 -14.66 -20.81
N ARG A 505 -8.60 -13.74 -21.43
CA ARG A 505 -9.16 -12.56 -20.74
C ARG A 505 -10.53 -12.91 -20.19
N SER A 506 -10.72 -12.74 -18.87
CA SER A 506 -12.01 -12.85 -18.18
C SER A 506 -12.95 -11.72 -18.57
#